data_AF-A0A8E4ES39-F1
#
_entry.id   AF-A0A8E4ES39-F1
#
_cell.length_a   1.000
_cell.length_b   1.000
_cell.length_c   1.000
_cell.angle_alpha   90.00
_cell.angle_beta   90.00
_cell.angle_gamma   90.00
#
_symmetry.space_group_name_H-M   'P 1'
#
loop_
_entity.id
_entity.type
_entity.pdbx_description
1 polymer ?
#
loop_
_entity_poly.entity_id
_entity_poly.type
_entity_poly.pdbx_seq_one_letter_code
_entity_poly.pdbx_strand_id
1 'polypeptide(L)' 'MRIIKQGRHPSVGDTHESTCNTCGTVFEWNTNEAIRQPDQREGDYYKIECPLCGASATKAVSEKAP' A
#
# COMPACT_ATOMS: atom_id res chain seq x y z
N MET A 1 -29.58 8.43 -17.10
CA MET A 1 -29.11 7.05 -16.79
C MET A 1 -28.43 7.08 -15.42
N ARG A 2 -28.68 6.10 -14.55
CA ARG A 2 -28.12 6.05 -13.19
C ARG A 2 -27.22 4.83 -13.02
N ILE A 3 -26.09 5.02 -12.36
CA ILE A 3 -25.18 3.92 -12.02
C ILE A 3 -25.83 3.14 -10.87
N ILE A 4 -26.10 1.85 -11.10
CA ILE A 4 -26.74 0.94 -10.12
C ILE A 4 -25.72 0.14 -9.31
N LYS A 5 -24.48 0.02 -9.81
CA LYS A 5 -23.34 -0.59 -9.11
C LYS A 5 -22.06 -0.05 -9.74
N GLN A 6 -21.22 0.62 -8.95
CA GLN A 6 -19.91 1.08 -9.39
C GLN A 6 -18.91 -0.08 -9.28
N GLY A 7 -18.21 -0.40 -10.36
CA GLY A 7 -17.09 -1.34 -10.34
C GLY A 7 -15.86 -0.76 -9.64
N ARG A 8 -14.81 -1.56 -9.47
CA ARG A 8 -13.51 -1.06 -8.99
C ARG A 8 -12.86 -0.23 -10.10
N HIS A 9 -12.64 1.06 -9.85
CA HIS A 9 -11.99 1.92 -10.83
C HIS A 9 -10.53 1.45 -11.01
N PRO A 10 -10.09 1.08 -12.22
CA PRO A 10 -8.77 0.46 -12.43
C PRO A 10 -7.59 1.35 -12.04
N SER A 11 -7.80 2.67 -11.91
CA SER A 11 -6.77 3.61 -11.45
C SER A 11 -6.59 3.63 -9.92
N VAL A 12 -7.54 3.07 -9.16
CA VAL A 12 -7.40 2.90 -7.72
C VAL A 12 -6.80 1.51 -7.54
N GLY A 13 -5.48 1.46 -7.30
CA GLY A 13 -4.75 0.21 -7.08
C GLY A 13 -5.27 -0.57 -5.87
N ASP A 14 -4.51 -1.55 -5.41
CA ASP A 14 -4.83 -2.20 -4.14
C ASP A 14 -4.58 -1.23 -2.98
N THR A 15 -5.59 -1.11 -2.11
CA THR A 15 -5.46 -0.34 -0.89
C THR A 15 -4.81 -1.23 0.15
N HIS A 16 -3.76 -0.70 0.78
CA HIS A 16 -2.97 -1.37 1.77
C HIS A 16 -2.96 -0.54 3.06
N GLU A 17 -3.16 -1.20 4.19
CA GLU A 17 -3.00 -0.58 5.50
C GLU A 17 -1.58 -0.79 6.03
N SER A 18 -0.93 0.26 6.52
CA SER A 18 0.36 0.18 7.20
C SER A 18 0.34 0.92 8.53
N THR A 19 1.07 0.40 9.51
CA THR A 19 1.32 1.09 10.78
C THR A 19 2.71 1.71 10.76
N CYS A 20 2.83 2.99 11.07
CA CYS A 20 4.12 3.63 11.25
C CYS A 20 4.78 3.14 12.54
N ASN A 21 5.98 2.58 12.45
CA ASN A 21 6.72 2.11 13.63
C ASN A 21 7.24 3.25 14.52
N THR A 22 7.30 4.48 14.01
CA THR A 22 7.81 5.65 14.74
C THR A 22 6.73 6.33 15.56
N CYS A 23 5.59 6.66 14.95
CA CYS A 23 4.50 7.41 15.63
C CYS A 23 3.27 6.54 15.95
N GLY A 24 3.24 5.27 15.53
CA GLY A 24 2.11 4.37 15.75
C GLY A 24 0.87 4.69 14.90
N THR A 25 0.94 5.66 14.00
CA THR A 25 -0.19 6.01 13.13
C THR A 25 -0.46 4.87 12.15
N VAL A 26 -1.71 4.41 12.14
CA VAL A 26 -2.24 3.49 11.13
C VAL A 26 -2.81 4.34 9.99
N PHE A 27 -2.42 4.02 8.76
CA PHE A 27 -2.89 4.73 7.57
C PHE A 27 -3.06 3.78 6.38
N GLU A 28 -3.99 4.12 5.51
CA GLU A 28 -4.25 3.42 4.27
C GLU A 28 -3.61 4.15 3.09
N TRP A 29 -3.12 3.39 2.13
CA TRP A 29 -2.48 3.91 0.92
C TRP A 29 -2.71 2.98 -0.26
N ASN A 30 -2.71 3.53 -1.47
CA ASN A 30 -2.87 2.74 -2.69
C ASN A 30 -1.50 2.27 -3.20
N THR A 31 -1.47 1.15 -3.92
CA THR A 31 -0.25 0.63 -4.55
C THR A 31 0.50 1.69 -5.39
N ASN A 32 -0.21 2.65 -5.98
CA ASN A 32 0.37 3.73 -6.77
C ASN A 32 1.11 4.80 -5.94
N GLU A 33 0.88 4.85 -4.63
CA GLU A 33 1.48 5.82 -3.71
C GLU A 33 2.78 5.30 -3.07
N ALA A 34 2.98 3.98 -3.07
CA ALA A 34 4.17 3.35 -2.53
C ALA A 34 5.15 2.94 -3.63
N ILE A 35 6.43 2.93 -3.28
CA ILE A 35 7.49 2.45 -4.16
C ILE A 35 7.69 0.96 -3.91
N ARG A 36 7.45 0.11 -4.92
CA ARG A 36 7.82 -1.31 -4.86
C ARG A 36 9.33 -1.43 -4.97
N GLN A 37 9.93 -2.05 -3.96
CA GLN A 37 11.35 -2.34 -3.89
C GLN A 37 11.52 -3.87 -3.98
N PRO A 38 12.30 -4.35 -4.96
CA PRO A 38 12.55 -5.77 -5.06
C PRO A 38 13.60 -6.21 -4.04
N ASP A 39 13.26 -7.19 -3.20
CA ASP A 39 14.21 -7.84 -2.30
C ASP A 39 14.45 -9.28 -2.73
N GLN A 40 15.71 -9.62 -3.00
CA GLN A 40 16.08 -10.94 -3.50
C GLN A 40 16.04 -12.04 -2.43
N ARG A 41 15.91 -11.69 -1.14
CA ARG A 41 15.91 -12.64 -0.02
C ARG A 41 14.50 -12.97 0.47
N GLU A 42 13.67 -11.96 0.68
CA GLU A 42 12.32 -12.12 1.28
C GLU A 42 11.17 -11.89 0.29
N GLY A 43 11.48 -11.45 -0.93
CA GLY A 43 10.49 -11.03 -1.92
C GLY A 43 10.22 -9.54 -1.86
N ASP A 44 9.52 -9.03 -2.87
CA ASP A 44 9.31 -7.60 -3.02
C ASP A 44 8.55 -7.00 -1.83
N TYR A 45 8.85 -5.76 -1.50
CA TYR A 45 8.13 -4.99 -0.49
C TYR A 45 7.76 -3.59 -1.00
N TYR A 46 6.67 -3.04 -0.49
CA TYR A 46 6.31 -1.66 -0.67
C TYR A 46 6.97 -0.79 0.40
N LYS A 47 7.54 0.33 -0.03
CA LYS A 47 8.07 1.38 0.84
C LYS A 47 7.21 2.63 0.67
N ILE A 48 6.71 3.16 1.78
CA ILE A 48 5.90 4.38 1.82
C ILE A 48 6.30 5.28 2.99
N GLU A 49 6.15 6.58 2.83
CA GLU A 49 6.42 7.55 3.90
C GLU A 49 5.15 7.81 4.71
N CYS A 50 5.29 7.84 6.04
CA CYS A 50 4.21 8.20 6.92
C CYS A 50 3.81 9.67 6.71
N PRO A 51 2.54 9.98 6.43
CA PRO A 51 2.11 11.36 6.17
C PRO A 51 2.21 12.27 7.40
N LEU A 52 2.35 11.70 8.60
CA LEU A 52 2.41 12.46 9.85
C LEU A 52 3.85 12.82 10.27
N CYS A 53 4.77 11.85 10.21
CA CYS A 53 6.13 12.02 10.72
C CYS A 53 7.23 11.91 9.65
N GLY A 54 6.89 11.57 8.41
CA GLY A 54 7.85 11.36 7.33
C GLY A 54 8.70 10.09 7.46
N ALA A 55 8.50 9.27 8.50
CA ALA A 55 9.24 8.03 8.66
C ALA A 55 8.83 7.00 7.59
N SER A 56 9.79 6.24 7.07
CA SER A 56 9.50 5.18 6.11
C SER A 56 8.87 3.97 6.80
N ALA A 57 7.68 3.57 6.35
CA ALA A 57 7.06 2.30 6.64
C ALA A 57 7.25 1.33 5.47
N THR A 58 7.42 0.05 5.76
CA THR A 58 7.53 -1.01 4.77
C THR A 58 6.42 -2.04 4.95
N LYS A 59 5.94 -2.60 3.84
CA LYS A 59 4.96 -3.68 3.85
C LYS A 59 5.33 -4.70 2.78
N ALA A 60 5.47 -5.97 3.15
CA ALA A 60 5.75 -7.03 2.18
C ALA A 60 4.65 -7.08 1.11
N VAL A 61 5.04 -7.26 -0.15
CA VAL A 61 4.10 -7.58 -1.23
C VAL A 61 3.68 -9.02 -0.97
N SER A 62 2.55 -9.23 -0.28
CA SER A 62 1.98 -10.57 -0.23
C SER A 62 1.50 -10.90 -1.65
N GLU A 63 2.30 -11.65 -2.40
CA GLU A 63 1.81 -12.40 -3.55
C GLU A 63 0.67 -13.26 -3.02
N LYS A 64 -0.57 -12.83 -3.24
CA LYS A 64 -1.70 -13.73 -3.11
C LYS A 64 -1.41 -14.87 -4.09
N ALA A 65 -1.04 -16.02 -3.53
CA ALA A 65 -0.93 -17.26 -4.27
C ALA A 65 -2.23 -17.46 -5.09
N PRO A 66 -2.12 -17.97 -6.33
CA PRO A 66 -3.23 -18.09 -7.28
C PRO A 66 -4.40 -18.92 -6.77
#